data_AF-A0A2W6CVC7-F1
#
_entry.id   AF-A0A2W6CVC7-F1
#
_cell.length_a   1.000
_cell.length_b   1.000
_cell.length_c   1.000
_cell.angle_alpha   90.00
_cell.angle_beta   90.00
_cell.angle_gamma   90.00
#
_symmetry.space_group_name_H-M   'P 1'
#
loop_
_entity.id
_entity.type
_entity.pdbx_description
1 polymer ?
#
loop_
_entity_poly.entity_id
_entity_poly.type
_entity_poly.pdbx_seq_one_letter_code
_entity_poly.pdbx_strand_id
1 'polypeptide(L)'
;MLIAVTDHAAGRFRQRVRGTLEAKTEIAARVARAHAAGATAAGDRGAILVSDLERRGLVYICRPERDELVVTTLWERGEDAAVPKRFTDALRQDDPHVS
;
A
#
# COMPACT_ATOMS: atom_id res chain seq x y z
N MET A 1 7.72 13.18 6.83
CA MET A 1 6.44 12.45 6.88
C MET A 1 6.69 11.07 7.45
N LEU A 2 5.96 10.72 8.51
CA LEU A 2 6.00 9.38 9.10
C LEU A 2 5.16 8.43 8.25
N ILE A 3 5.64 7.19 8.07
CA ILE A 3 4.92 6.14 7.35
C ILE A 3 4.58 5.03 8.34
N ALA A 4 3.29 4.83 8.57
CA ALA A 4 2.79 3.69 9.33
C ALA A 4 2.35 2.58 8.36
N VAL A 5 2.51 1.32 8.77
CA VAL A 5 2.18 0.16 7.92
C VAL A 5 1.31 -0.81 8.69
N THR A 6 0.12 -1.11 8.17
CA THR A 6 -0.79 -2.07 8.79
C THR A 6 -0.27 -3.50 8.67
N ASP A 7 -0.70 -4.38 9.56
CA ASP A 7 -0.43 -5.82 9.43
C ASP A 7 -1.05 -6.41 8.16
N HIS A 8 -2.17 -5.86 7.70
CA HIS A 8 -2.78 -6.24 6.44
C HIS A 8 -1.85 -5.97 5.25
N ALA A 9 -1.29 -4.75 5.15
CA ALA A 9 -0.32 -4.41 4.12
C ALA A 9 0.94 -5.30 4.20
N ALA A 10 1.48 -5.51 5.40
CA ALA A 10 2.62 -6.40 5.58
C ALA A 10 2.33 -7.85 5.14
N GLY A 11 1.13 -8.37 5.44
CA GLY A 11 0.68 -9.69 5.00
C GLY A 11 0.62 -9.81 3.48
N ARG A 12 0.05 -8.82 2.79
CA ARG A 12 0.00 -8.75 1.32
C ARG A 12 1.39 -8.71 0.71
N PHE A 13 2.29 -7.90 1.25
CA PHE A 13 3.65 -7.79 0.74
C PHE A 13 4.42 -9.11 0.84
N ARG A 14 4.22 -9.89 1.90
CA ARG A 14 4.84 -11.23 2.04
C ARG A 14 4.31 -12.26 1.05
N GLN A 15 3.10 -12.09 0.50
CA GLN A 15 2.62 -12.97 -0.60
C GLN A 15 3.49 -12.81 -1.86
N ARG A 16 4.06 -11.62 -2.06
CA ARG A 16 4.97 -11.31 -3.16
C ARG A 16 6.40 -11.79 -2.88
N VAL A 17 6.92 -11.51 -1.70
CA VAL A 17 8.33 -11.76 -1.38
C VAL A 17 8.42 -12.91 -0.39
N ARG A 18 8.81 -14.10 -0.85
CA ARG A 18 9.18 -15.19 0.06
C ARG A 18 10.35 -14.73 0.93
N GLY A 19 10.13 -14.65 2.25
CA GLY A 19 11.22 -14.64 3.24
C GLY A 19 11.76 -13.29 3.73
N THR A 20 11.07 -12.16 3.58
CA THR A 20 11.53 -10.90 4.22
C THR A 20 11.15 -10.88 5.70
N LEU A 21 12.14 -10.85 6.60
CA LEU A 21 11.94 -10.75 8.05
C LEU A 21 11.26 -9.42 8.46
N GLU A 22 11.45 -8.33 7.71
CA GLU A 22 11.04 -6.97 8.11
C GLU A 22 10.15 -6.24 7.08
N ALA A 23 9.03 -6.86 6.69
CA ALA A 23 8.14 -6.33 5.64
C ALA A 23 7.63 -4.90 5.92
N LYS A 24 7.28 -4.57 7.17
CA LYS A 24 6.79 -3.22 7.53
C LYS A 24 7.85 -2.14 7.29
N THR A 25 9.09 -2.42 7.72
CA THR A 25 10.24 -1.53 7.54
C THR A 25 10.54 -1.32 6.05
N GLU A 26 10.50 -2.39 5.26
CA GLU A 26 10.73 -2.30 3.81
C GLU A 26 9.65 -1.48 3.10
N ILE A 27 8.37 -1.72 3.41
CA ILE A 27 7.25 -0.95 2.87
C ILE A 27 7.40 0.53 3.24
N ALA A 28 7.67 0.84 4.52
CA ALA A 28 7.81 2.21 4.98
C ALA A 28 8.94 2.94 4.23
N ALA A 29 10.10 2.30 4.05
CA ALA A 29 11.22 2.88 3.33
C ALA A 29 10.92 3.10 1.83
N ARG A 30 10.22 2.17 1.17
CA ARG A 30 9.81 2.30 -0.23
C ARG A 30 8.80 3.42 -0.43
N VAL A 31 7.76 3.45 0.41
CA VAL A 31 6.70 4.48 0.34
C VAL A 31 7.25 5.85 0.66
N ALA A 32 8.11 6.00 1.68
CA ALA A 32 8.74 7.28 2.01
C ALA A 32 9.53 7.85 0.82
N ARG A 33 10.37 7.02 0.17
CA ARG A 33 11.16 7.44 -1.01
C ARG A 33 10.26 7.79 -2.19
N ALA A 34 9.27 6.97 -2.50
CA ALA A 34 8.33 7.20 -3.60
C ALA A 34 7.50 8.47 -3.38
N HIS A 35 7.02 8.69 -2.15
CA HIS A 35 6.28 9.91 -1.80
C HIS A 35 7.15 11.16 -1.93
N ALA A 36 8.39 11.12 -1.42
CA ALA A 36 9.34 12.24 -1.55
C ALA A 36 9.67 12.56 -3.02
N ALA A 37 9.65 11.55 -3.89
CA ALA A 37 9.84 11.70 -5.33
C ALA A 37 8.57 12.15 -6.08
N GLY A 38 7.44 12.37 -5.39
CA GLY A 38 6.18 12.77 -6.02
C GLY A 38 5.50 11.67 -6.82
N ALA A 39 5.84 10.39 -6.59
CA ALA A 39 5.22 9.25 -7.26
C ALA A 39 3.82 8.92 -6.67
N THR A 40 3.00 9.96 -6.48
CA THR A 40 1.71 9.92 -5.82
C THR A 40 0.58 10.24 -6.80
N ALA A 41 -0.59 9.66 -6.56
CA ALA A 41 -1.82 10.00 -7.26
C ALA A 41 -2.99 9.99 -6.28
N ALA A 42 -4.04 10.77 -6.57
CA ALA A 42 -5.29 10.68 -5.83
C ALA A 42 -5.95 9.31 -6.07
N GLY A 43 -6.38 8.66 -5.00
CA GLY A 43 -7.23 7.48 -5.03
C GLY A 43 -8.64 7.79 -4.52
N ASP A 44 -9.49 6.77 -4.52
CA ASP A 44 -10.87 6.91 -4.03
C ASP A 44 -10.92 7.15 -2.52
N ARG A 45 -11.99 7.81 -2.05
CA ARG A 45 -12.26 8.07 -0.62
C ARG A 45 -11.10 8.73 0.13
N GLY A 46 -10.41 9.67 -0.54
CA GLY A 46 -9.30 10.42 0.05
C GLY A 46 -8.00 9.62 0.21
N ALA A 47 -7.91 8.44 -0.41
CA ALA A 47 -6.67 7.69 -0.43
C ALA A 47 -5.59 8.37 -1.29
N ILE A 48 -4.34 8.10 -0.97
CA ILE A 48 -3.17 8.45 -1.77
C ILE A 48 -2.57 7.15 -2.30
N LEU A 49 -2.50 7.03 -3.62
CA LEU A 49 -1.84 5.92 -4.30
C LEU A 49 -0.37 6.27 -4.47
N VAL A 50 0.52 5.42 -3.95
CA VAL A 50 1.97 5.61 -4.07
C VAL A 50 2.54 4.50 -4.94
N SER A 51 3.15 4.86 -6.07
CA SER A 51 3.75 3.89 -6.99
C SER A 51 5.19 3.61 -6.58
N ASP A 52 5.57 2.33 -6.48
CA ASP A 52 6.96 1.96 -6.17
C ASP A 52 7.91 2.42 -7.29
N LEU A 53 9.06 2.97 -6.90
CA LEU A 53 10.04 3.53 -7.84
C LEU A 53 10.79 2.45 -8.63
N GLU A 54 11.07 1.33 -8.00
CA GLU A 54 11.86 0.23 -8.56
C GLU A 54 10.95 -0.77 -9.30
N ARG A 55 9.72 -0.93 -8.82
CA ARG A 55 8.70 -1.82 -9.38
C ARG A 55 7.42 -1.05 -9.67
N ARG A 56 7.38 -0.32 -10.78
CA ARG A 56 6.25 0.57 -11.16
C ARG A 56 4.88 -0.12 -11.25
N GLY A 57 4.84 -1.45 -11.35
CA GLY A 57 3.60 -2.22 -11.25
C GLY A 57 3.02 -2.30 -9.85
N LEU A 58 3.83 -2.11 -8.80
CA LEU A 58 3.43 -2.14 -7.40
C LEU A 58 2.89 -0.79 -6.95
N VAL A 59 1.67 -0.81 -6.41
CA VAL A 59 0.99 0.39 -5.90
C VAL A 59 0.60 0.16 -4.45
N TYR A 60 1.02 1.07 -3.59
CA TYR A 60 0.61 1.14 -2.19
C TYR A 60 -0.61 2.06 -2.06
N ILE A 61 -1.62 1.61 -1.32
CA ILE A 61 -2.77 2.44 -0.98
C ILE A 61 -2.54 2.99 0.43
N CYS A 62 -2.53 4.31 0.51
CA CYS A 62 -2.29 5.01 1.75
C CYS A 62 -3.49 5.86 2.14
N ARG A 63 -3.75 6.00 3.43
CA ARG A 63 -4.66 7.01 3.99
C ARG A 63 -3.84 8.04 4.75
N PRO A 64 -4.02 9.34 4.49
CA PRO A 64 -3.42 10.36 5.33
C PRO A 64 -4.13 10.39 6.70
N GLU A 65 -3.36 10.33 7.78
CA GLU A 65 -3.88 10.46 9.15
C GLU A 65 -3.00 11.45 9.93
N ARG A 66 -3.55 12.64 10.22
CA ARG A 66 -2.82 13.74 10.87
C ARG A 66 -1.48 14.01 10.16
N ASP A 67 -0.36 13.63 10.77
CA ASP A 67 1.01 13.85 10.29
C ASP A 67 1.66 12.59 9.68
N GLU A 68 0.88 11.53 9.51
CA GLU A 68 1.32 10.23 9.01
C GLU A 68 0.63 9.84 7.70
N LEU A 69 1.33 9.00 6.94
CA LEU A 69 0.77 8.30 5.80
C LEU A 69 0.66 6.81 6.13
N VAL A 70 -0.57 6.34 6.36
CA VAL A 70 -0.85 4.96 6.79
C VAL A 70 -1.05 4.07 5.57
N VAL A 71 -0.13 3.12 5.36
CA VAL A 71 -0.23 2.12 4.29
C VAL A 71 -1.23 1.04 4.70
N THR A 72 -2.41 1.06 4.10
CA THR A 72 -3.50 0.14 4.46
C THR A 72 -3.41 -1.18 3.69
N THR A 73 -2.95 -1.13 2.43
CA THR A 73 -2.81 -2.30 1.56
C THR A 73 -1.95 -1.98 0.33
N LEU A 74 -1.71 -2.97 -0.53
CA LEU A 74 -0.99 -2.82 -1.79
C LEU A 74 -1.52 -3.80 -2.84
N TRP A 75 -1.25 -3.51 -4.10
CA TRP A 75 -1.59 -4.37 -5.23
C TRP A 75 -0.58 -4.21 -6.36
N GLU A 76 -0.53 -5.18 -7.25
CA GLU A 76 0.29 -5.14 -8.47
C GLU A 76 -0.60 -5.00 -9.72
N ARG A 77 -0.15 -4.18 -10.66
CA ARG A 77 -0.70 -4.05 -12.02
C ARG A 77 -0.30 -5.27 -12.85
N GLY A 78 -1.19 -5.71 -13.74
CA GLY A 78 -0.91 -6.77 -14.71
C GLY A 78 -1.63 -8.08 -14.40
N GLU A 79 -1.70 -8.96 -15.39
CA GLU A 79 -2.41 -10.24 -15.30
C GLU A 79 -1.66 -11.25 -14.41
N ASP A 80 -0.32 -11.16 -14.36
CA ASP A 80 0.56 -11.99 -13.52
C ASP A 80 0.80 -11.42 -12.11
N ALA A 81 -0.11 -10.56 -11.63
CA ALA A 81 0.03 -9.90 -10.34
C ALA A 81 0.07 -10.92 -9.19
N ALA A 82 1.18 -10.95 -8.43
CA ALA A 82 1.27 -11.73 -7.19
C ALA A 82 0.23 -11.27 -6.16
N VAL A 83 -0.16 -10.00 -6.20
CA VAL A 83 -1.25 -9.42 -5.41
C VAL A 83 -2.23 -8.66 -6.33
N PRO A 84 -3.26 -9.32 -6.88
CA PRO A 84 -4.19 -8.69 -7.82
C PRO A 84 -5.08 -7.61 -7.17
N LYS A 85 -5.31 -6.51 -7.91
CA LYS A 85 -6.16 -5.37 -7.48
C LYS A 85 -7.57 -5.77 -7.02
N ARG A 86 -8.18 -6.80 -7.62
CA ARG A 86 -9.56 -7.25 -7.28
C ARG A 86 -9.76 -7.61 -5.81
N PHE A 87 -8.68 -7.98 -5.11
CA PHE A 87 -8.76 -8.29 -3.68
C PHE A 87 -8.71 -7.06 -2.78
N THR A 88 -8.24 -5.94 -3.31
CA THR A 88 -8.33 -4.63 -2.66
C THR A 88 -9.74 -4.04 -2.79
N ASP A 89 -10.44 -4.36 -3.88
CA ASP A 89 -11.85 -4.03 -4.05
C ASP A 89 -12.76 -4.84 -3.09
N ALA A 90 -12.39 -6.07 -2.72
CA ALA A 90 -13.15 -6.83 -1.71
C ALA A 90 -13.13 -6.14 -0.32
N LEU A 91 -12.00 -5.54 0.07
CA LEU A 91 -11.92 -4.70 1.27
C LEU A 91 -12.70 -3.39 1.15
N ARG A 92 -13.13 -2.98 -0.06
CA ARG A 92 -14.08 -1.85 -0.21
C ARG A 92 -15.46 -2.18 0.33
N GLN A 93 -15.84 -3.46 0.41
CA GLN A 93 -17.17 -3.91 0.87
C GLN A 93 -17.23 -4.24 2.37
N ASP A 94 -16.12 -4.61 2.99
CA ASP A 94 -16.07 -5.04 4.41
C ASP A 94 -15.68 -3.91 5.40
N ASP A 95 -15.94 -2.65 5.04
CA ASP A 95 -15.89 -1.51 5.98
C ASP A 95 -17.35 -1.14 6.38
N PRO A 96 -18.07 -1.93 7.21
CA PRO A 96 -19.25 -1.42 7.88
C PRO A 96 -18.75 -0.47 8.98
N HIS A 97 -19.05 0.81 8.79
CA HIS A 97 -19.01 1.80 9.86
C HIS A 97 -19.72 1.23 11.10
N VAL A 98 -18.96 1.00 12.16
CA VAL A 98 -19.52 0.87 13.50
C VAL A 98 -19.53 2.28 14.09
N SER A 99 -20.73 2.84 14.14
CA SER A 99 -21.10 4.05 14.88
C SER A 99 -20.86 3.91 16.38
#